data_AF-A0A8S3U233-F1
#
_entry.id   AF-A0A8S3U233-F1
#
_cell.length_a   1.000
_cell.length_b   1.000
_cell.length_c   1.000
_cell.angle_alpha   90.00
_cell.angle_beta   90.00
_cell.angle_gamma   90.00
#
_symmetry.space_group_name_H-M   'P 1'
#
loop_
_entity.id
_entity.type
_entity.pdbx_description
1 polymer ?
#
loop_
_entity_poly.entity_id
_entity_poly.type
_entity_poly.pdbx_seq_one_letter_code
_entity_poly.pdbx_strand_id
1 'polypeptide(L)'
;MKVSRPIEGLEETNNNDEEDKKMVNAIKQCLEEDSCLPLIKEEIKLKIQCKRVISGVDELKVEHSRPVKYLLTEEEVFKRNRRKEQNRRSAVRTRIRQKARIVELEKEVNSLEEDKSSLHQTIDTLRTELQMLDGMLQIHKCSNIKPNSACRPARSLLPTGNKLVIV
;
A
#
# COMPACT_ATOMS: atom_id res chain seq x y z
N MET A 1 -45.54 19.64 -66.18
CA MET A 1 -44.13 19.23 -66.25
C MET A 1 -43.67 18.75 -64.87
N LYS A 2 -43.59 17.43 -64.66
CA LYS A 2 -42.86 16.81 -63.55
C LYS A 2 -41.96 15.78 -64.22
N VAL A 3 -40.65 16.05 -64.21
CA VAL A 3 -39.67 15.16 -64.83
C VAL A 3 -39.12 14.29 -63.72
N SER A 4 -39.50 13.02 -63.71
CA SER A 4 -38.90 11.99 -62.88
C SER A 4 -37.42 11.88 -63.22
N ARG A 5 -36.54 11.94 -62.20
CA ARG A 5 -35.15 11.52 -62.36
C ARG A 5 -35.03 10.05 -61.91
N PRO A 6 -34.43 9.17 -62.72
CA PRO A 6 -34.10 7.81 -62.31
C PRO A 6 -33.01 7.82 -61.24
N ILE A 7 -33.15 6.96 -60.25
CA ILE A 7 -32.08 6.64 -59.30
C ILE A 7 -31.20 5.60 -59.98
N GLU A 8 -30.06 6.05 -60.53
CA GLU A 8 -29.00 5.17 -61.03
C GLU A 8 -27.77 5.35 -60.12
N GLY A 9 -27.20 4.22 -59.65
CA GLY A 9 -25.90 4.20 -58.99
C GLY A 9 -25.91 3.67 -57.54
N LEU A 10 -26.35 2.43 -57.32
CA LEU A 10 -25.82 1.64 -56.21
C LEU A 10 -24.51 1.01 -56.69
N GLU A 11 -23.43 1.78 -56.62
CA GLU A 11 -22.08 1.20 -56.66
C GLU A 11 -21.82 0.55 -55.30
N GLU A 12 -22.19 -0.73 -55.17
CA GLU A 12 -21.75 -1.60 -54.08
C GLU A 12 -20.24 -1.84 -54.25
N THR A 13 -19.44 -0.95 -53.67
CA THR A 13 -17.98 -1.06 -53.70
C THR A 13 -17.46 -1.84 -52.49
N ASN A 14 -16.49 -2.72 -52.75
CA ASN A 14 -15.55 -3.52 -51.93
C ASN A 14 -15.21 -3.14 -50.45
N ASN A 15 -15.81 -2.11 -49.86
CA ASN A 15 -15.55 -1.67 -48.48
C ASN A 15 -16.28 -2.49 -47.42
N ASN A 16 -17.43 -3.09 -47.75
CA ASN A 16 -18.21 -3.90 -46.80
C ASN A 16 -17.39 -5.08 -46.26
N ASP A 17 -16.60 -5.72 -47.12
CA ASP A 17 -15.80 -6.90 -46.75
C ASP A 17 -14.73 -6.60 -45.68
N GLU A 18 -14.19 -5.38 -45.63
CA GLU A 18 -13.19 -5.01 -44.62
C GLU A 18 -13.80 -4.54 -43.30
N GLU A 19 -15.01 -3.99 -43.33
CA GLU A 19 -15.75 -3.67 -42.10
C GLU A 19 -16.31 -4.93 -41.44
N ASP A 20 -16.81 -5.88 -42.24
CA ASP A 20 -17.28 -7.17 -41.78
C ASP A 20 -16.14 -7.98 -41.14
N LYS A 21 -14.94 -7.97 -41.74
CA LYS A 21 -13.75 -8.58 -41.14
C LYS A 21 -13.38 -7.97 -39.79
N LYS A 22 -13.48 -6.64 -39.64
CA LYS A 22 -13.20 -5.96 -38.36
C LYS A 22 -14.21 -6.33 -37.29
N MET A 23 -15.49 -6.43 -37.64
CA MET A 23 -16.54 -6.86 -36.73
C MET A 23 -16.33 -8.31 -36.28
N VAL A 24 -16.04 -9.21 -37.22
CA VAL A 24 -15.71 -10.61 -36.92
C VAL A 24 -14.47 -10.72 -36.01
N ASN A 25 -13.45 -9.90 -36.24
CA ASN A 25 -12.26 -9.87 -35.38
C ASN A 25 -12.55 -9.32 -33.98
N ALA A 26 -13.40 -8.31 -33.85
CA ALA A 26 -13.83 -7.80 -32.54
C ALA A 26 -14.63 -8.86 -31.76
N ILE A 27 -15.49 -9.63 -32.43
CA ILE A 27 -16.22 -10.74 -31.82
C ILE A 27 -15.25 -11.82 -31.31
N LYS A 28 -14.26 -12.19 -32.12
CA LYS A 28 -13.22 -13.16 -31.70
C LYS A 28 -12.46 -12.66 -30.47
N GLN A 29 -12.03 -11.39 -30.46
CA GLN A 29 -11.35 -10.79 -29.30
C GLN A 29 -12.24 -10.77 -28.06
N CYS A 30 -13.54 -10.50 -28.20
CA CYS A 30 -14.45 -10.54 -27.05
C CYS A 30 -14.55 -11.94 -26.44
N LEU A 31 -14.54 -12.98 -27.27
CA LEU A 31 -14.57 -14.38 -26.83
C LEU A 31 -13.24 -14.82 -26.21
N GLU A 32 -12.11 -14.27 -26.66
CA GLU A 32 -10.78 -14.58 -26.13
C GLU A 32 -10.49 -13.85 -24.81
N GLU A 33 -10.93 -12.60 -24.68
CA GLU A 33 -10.65 -11.74 -23.52
C GLU A 33 -11.77 -11.74 -22.46
N ASP A 34 -12.86 -12.50 -22.67
CA ASP A 34 -14.10 -12.47 -21.86
C ASP A 34 -14.57 -11.04 -21.55
N SER A 35 -14.42 -10.14 -22.53
CA SER A 35 -14.64 -8.71 -22.38
C SER A 35 -15.37 -8.16 -23.58
N CYS A 36 -16.45 -7.41 -23.36
CA CYS A 36 -17.23 -6.80 -24.43
C CYS A 36 -16.61 -5.49 -24.97
N LEU A 37 -15.47 -5.06 -24.39
CA LEU A 37 -14.80 -3.81 -24.76
C LEU A 37 -14.41 -3.70 -26.24
N PRO A 38 -13.89 -4.76 -26.92
CA PRO A 38 -13.59 -4.70 -28.34
C PRO A 38 -14.82 -4.37 -29.20
N LEU A 39 -15.98 -4.94 -28.87
CA LEU A 39 -17.22 -4.72 -29.62
C LEU A 39 -17.77 -3.30 -29.40
N ILE A 40 -17.77 -2.84 -28.15
CA ILE A 40 -18.19 -1.47 -27.78
C ILE A 40 -17.31 -0.43 -28.50
N LYS A 41 -16.01 -0.71 -28.63
CA LYS A 41 -15.06 0.17 -29.32
C LYS A 41 -15.39 0.32 -30.81
N GLU A 42 -15.72 -0.77 -31.50
CA GLU A 42 -16.13 -0.71 -32.90
C GLU A 42 -17.50 -0.04 -33.07
N GLU A 43 -18.47 -0.28 -32.17
CA GLU A 43 -19.76 0.42 -32.20
C GLU A 43 -19.58 1.95 -32.08
N ILE A 44 -18.78 2.40 -31.11
CA ILE A 44 -18.49 3.82 -30.90
C ILE A 44 -17.83 4.42 -32.14
N LYS A 45 -16.87 3.69 -32.74
CA LYS A 45 -16.15 4.14 -33.93
C LYS A 45 -17.08 4.31 -35.13
N LEU A 46 -17.93 3.32 -35.41
CA LEU A 46 -18.94 3.40 -36.47
C LEU A 46 -19.90 4.57 -36.23
N LYS A 47 -20.38 4.74 -35.00
CA LYS A 47 -21.27 5.85 -34.63
C LYS A 47 -20.64 7.22 -34.86
N ILE A 48 -19.35 7.35 -34.58
CA ILE A 48 -18.59 8.58 -34.87
C ILE A 48 -18.45 8.79 -36.38
N GLN A 49 -18.10 7.74 -37.13
CA GLN A 49 -17.94 7.82 -38.58
C GLN A 49 -19.27 8.18 -39.28
N CYS A 50 -20.37 7.51 -38.94
CA CYS A 50 -21.70 7.81 -39.48
C CYS A 50 -22.08 9.28 -39.23
N LYS A 51 -21.86 9.80 -38.01
CA LYS A 51 -22.14 11.20 -37.69
C LYS A 51 -21.33 12.18 -38.54
N ARG A 52 -20.06 11.87 -38.82
CA ARG A 52 -19.20 12.72 -39.67
C ARG A 52 -19.71 12.75 -41.11
N VAL A 53 -19.98 11.58 -41.69
CA VAL A 53 -20.47 11.45 -43.06
C VAL A 53 -21.81 12.17 -43.23
N ILE A 54 -22.75 12.00 -42.30
CA ILE A 54 -24.04 12.72 -42.30
C ILE A 54 -23.85 14.23 -42.24
N SER A 55 -22.79 14.69 -41.56
CA SER A 55 -22.44 16.11 -41.46
C SER A 55 -21.64 16.62 -42.68
N GLY A 56 -21.44 15.78 -43.70
CA GLY A 56 -20.65 16.10 -44.91
C GLY A 56 -19.14 16.17 -44.65
N VAL A 57 -18.67 15.63 -43.53
CA VAL A 57 -17.26 15.57 -43.17
C VAL A 57 -16.71 14.18 -43.50
N ASP A 58 -15.58 14.14 -44.19
CA ASP A 58 -14.93 12.89 -44.58
C ASP A 58 -14.60 11.97 -43.39
N GLU A 59 -14.47 10.69 -43.73
CA GLU A 59 -14.12 9.62 -42.80
C GLU A 59 -12.81 9.93 -42.05
N LEU A 60 -12.82 9.65 -40.74
CA LEU A 60 -11.66 9.89 -39.88
C LEU A 60 -10.52 8.91 -40.21
N LYS A 61 -9.51 9.40 -40.93
CA LYS A 61 -8.24 8.68 -41.15
C LYS A 61 -7.24 9.05 -40.07
N VAL A 62 -6.94 8.10 -39.18
CA VAL A 62 -5.92 8.28 -38.14
C VAL A 62 -4.55 8.03 -38.76
N GLU A 63 -3.78 9.10 -38.98
CA GLU A 63 -2.39 8.95 -39.38
C GLU A 63 -1.53 8.52 -38.18
N HIS A 64 -1.05 7.28 -38.21
CA HIS A 64 -0.11 6.77 -37.23
C HIS A 64 1.31 7.20 -37.60
N SER A 65 1.67 8.44 -37.28
CA SER A 65 3.05 8.90 -37.42
C SER A 65 3.94 8.28 -36.33
N ARG A 66 5.17 7.90 -36.70
CA ARG A 66 6.15 7.44 -35.71
C ARG A 66 6.49 8.60 -34.78
N PRO A 67 6.54 8.39 -33.45
CA PRO A 67 6.91 9.44 -32.53
C PRO A 67 8.33 9.91 -32.85
N VAL A 68 8.46 11.22 -33.11
CA VAL A 68 9.76 11.85 -33.40
C VAL A 68 10.62 11.79 -32.14
N LYS A 69 11.78 11.14 -32.24
CA LYS A 69 12.77 11.11 -31.15
C LYS A 69 13.48 12.45 -31.10
N TYR A 70 13.13 13.28 -30.13
CA TYR A 70 13.82 14.54 -29.87
C TYR A 70 15.20 14.30 -29.23
N LEU A 71 16.25 14.87 -29.83
CA LEU A 71 17.58 14.90 -29.24
C LEU A 71 17.64 16.04 -28.23
N LEU A 72 18.11 15.76 -27.02
CA LEU A 72 18.25 16.80 -26.00
C LEU A 72 19.26 17.85 -26.45
N THR A 73 18.95 19.11 -26.18
CA THR A 73 19.92 20.19 -26.31
C THR A 73 21.00 20.09 -25.23
N GLU A 74 22.15 20.70 -25.46
CA GLU A 74 23.26 20.70 -24.51
C GLU A 74 22.85 21.28 -23.14
N GLU A 75 22.00 22.32 -23.14
CA GLU A 75 21.45 22.91 -21.92
C GLU A 75 20.58 21.93 -21.12
N GLU A 76 19.76 21.13 -21.80
CA GLU A 76 18.92 20.12 -21.16
C GLU A 76 19.75 18.99 -20.58
N VAL A 77 20.81 18.57 -21.29
CA VAL A 77 21.77 17.58 -20.78
C VAL A 77 22.46 18.10 -19.52
N PHE A 78 22.89 19.37 -19.51
CA PHE A 78 23.49 19.99 -18.34
C PHE A 78 22.52 20.03 -17.15
N LYS A 79 21.29 20.51 -17.35
CA LYS A 79 20.24 20.54 -16.30
C LYS A 79 19.96 19.13 -15.76
N ARG A 80 19.88 18.12 -16.64
CA ARG A 80 19.70 16.72 -16.26
C ARG A 80 20.86 16.21 -15.40
N ASN A 81 22.10 16.49 -15.79
CA ASN A 81 23.29 16.07 -15.03
C ASN A 81 23.35 16.76 -13.66
N ARG A 82 23.06 18.06 -13.59
CA ARG A 82 22.96 18.80 -12.32
C ARG A 82 21.92 18.18 -11.38
N ARG A 83 20.73 17.84 -11.91
CA ARG A 83 19.67 17.19 -11.13
C ARG A 83 20.08 15.80 -10.65
N LYS A 84 20.74 15.00 -11.49
CA LYS A 84 21.27 13.68 -11.11
C LYS A 84 22.29 13.79 -9.97
N GLU A 85 23.23 14.72 -10.07
CA GLU A 85 24.24 14.92 -9.04
C GLU A 85 23.63 15.41 -7.72
N GLN A 86 22.67 16.34 -7.78
CA GLN A 86 21.95 16.79 -6.60
C GLN A 86 21.13 15.66 -5.94
N ASN A 87 20.46 14.84 -6.75
CA ASN A 87 19.72 13.67 -6.26
C ASN A 87 20.69 12.65 -5.62
N ARG A 88 21.84 12.40 -6.25
CA ARG A 88 22.88 11.52 -5.72
C ARG A 88 23.35 11.98 -4.34
N ARG A 89 23.71 13.26 -4.19
CA ARG A 89 24.10 13.84 -2.90
C ARG A 89 22.98 13.73 -1.86
N SER A 90 21.74 13.97 -2.27
CA SER A 90 20.59 13.90 -1.38
C SER A 90 20.30 12.47 -0.91
N ALA A 91 20.38 11.49 -1.81
CA ALA A 91 20.22 10.07 -1.48
C ALA A 91 21.31 9.59 -0.51
N VAL A 92 22.57 10.00 -0.72
CA VAL A 92 23.67 9.71 0.22
C VAL A 92 23.38 10.31 1.59
N ARG A 93 23.01 11.60 1.68
CA ARG A 93 22.65 12.25 2.95
C ARG A 93 21.49 11.55 3.66
N THR A 94 20.45 11.17 2.92
CA THR A 94 19.30 10.45 3.50
C THR A 94 19.71 9.09 4.07
N ARG A 95 20.52 8.31 3.33
CA ARG A 95 21.04 7.04 3.82
C ARG A 95 21.92 7.20 5.06
N ILE A 96 22.77 8.24 5.09
CA ILE A 96 23.60 8.55 6.27
C ILE A 96 22.71 8.90 7.47
N ARG A 97 21.72 9.77 7.31
CA ARG A 97 20.79 10.15 8.39
C ARG A 97 20.00 8.95 8.90
N GLN A 98 19.56 8.07 8.01
CA GLN A 98 18.85 6.85 8.41
C GLN A 98 19.75 5.93 9.23
N LYS A 99 21.00 5.71 8.81
CA LYS A 99 21.97 4.91 9.58
C LYS A 99 22.26 5.53 10.94
N ALA A 100 22.49 6.84 11.00
CA ALA A 100 22.71 7.53 12.27
C ALA A 100 21.50 7.38 13.22
N ARG A 101 20.28 7.51 12.69
CA ARG A 101 19.06 7.31 13.48
C ARG A 101 18.91 5.89 14.01
N ILE A 102 19.26 4.88 13.21
CA ILE A 102 19.26 3.49 13.67
C ILE A 102 20.22 3.32 14.85
N VAL A 103 21.45 3.84 14.72
CA VAL A 103 22.45 3.77 15.81
C VAL A 103 21.99 4.51 17.07
N GLU A 104 21.33 5.66 16.93
CA GLU A 104 20.73 6.36 18.09
C GLU A 104 19.66 5.51 18.78
N LEU A 105 18.76 4.92 18.01
CA LEU A 105 17.69 4.07 18.54
C LEU A 105 18.25 2.81 19.21
N GLU A 106 19.27 2.19 18.64
CA GLU A 106 19.96 1.04 19.26
C GLU A 106 20.57 1.41 20.61
N LYS A 107 21.19 2.59 20.72
CA LYS A 107 21.72 3.08 22.01
C LYS A 107 20.61 3.32 23.03
N GLU A 108 19.49 3.89 22.61
CA GLU A 108 18.33 4.13 23.47
C GLU A 108 17.72 2.81 23.96
N VAL A 109 17.57 1.82 23.07
CA VAL A 109 17.11 0.47 23.44
C VAL A 109 18.05 -0.15 24.47
N ASN A 110 19.36 -0.14 24.23
CA ASN A 110 20.32 -0.71 25.18
C ASN A 110 20.26 -0.04 26.55
N SER A 111 20.18 1.31 26.58
CA SER A 111 20.04 2.06 27.84
C SER A 111 18.77 1.66 28.60
N LEU A 112 17.64 1.52 27.90
CA LEU A 112 16.37 1.10 28.51
C LEU A 112 16.42 -0.35 29.01
N GLU A 113 17.14 -1.23 28.32
CA GLU A 113 17.35 -2.61 28.76
C GLU A 113 18.22 -2.68 30.02
N GLU A 114 19.27 -1.85 30.11
CA GLU A 114 20.11 -1.70 31.31
C GLU A 114 19.28 -1.19 32.49
N ASP A 115 18.49 -0.14 32.29
CA ASP A 115 17.61 0.44 33.32
C ASP A 115 16.57 -0.59 33.79
N LYS A 116 15.95 -1.31 32.86
CA LYS A 116 14.99 -2.39 33.17
C LYS A 116 15.64 -3.47 34.03
N SER A 117 16.85 -3.90 33.67
CA SER A 117 17.60 -4.91 34.42
C SER A 117 17.91 -4.43 35.84
N SER A 118 18.38 -3.19 35.98
CA SER A 118 18.66 -2.55 37.27
C SER A 118 17.40 -2.45 38.16
N LEU A 119 16.28 -2.04 37.59
CA LEU A 119 14.99 -1.96 38.29
C LEU A 119 14.49 -3.34 38.73
N HIS A 120 14.62 -4.37 37.88
CA HIS A 120 14.26 -5.73 38.25
C HIS A 120 15.12 -6.25 39.41
N GLN A 121 16.44 -6.01 39.38
CA GLN A 121 17.32 -6.37 40.50
C GLN A 121 16.89 -5.66 41.79
N THR A 122 16.56 -4.37 41.73
CA THR A 122 16.08 -3.60 42.88
C THR A 122 14.75 -4.13 43.43
N ILE A 123 13.83 -4.53 42.55
CA ILE A 123 12.57 -5.15 42.94
C ILE A 123 12.83 -6.47 43.67
N ASP A 124 13.74 -7.29 43.15
CA ASP A 124 14.04 -8.60 43.72
C ASP A 124 14.75 -8.46 45.07
N THR A 125 15.67 -7.51 45.23
CA THR A 125 16.30 -7.21 46.54
C THR A 125 15.27 -6.73 47.55
N LEU A 126 14.36 -5.84 47.17
CA LEU A 126 13.31 -5.35 48.08
C LEU A 126 12.34 -6.48 48.47
N ARG A 127 12.04 -7.40 47.55
CA ARG A 127 11.20 -8.58 47.84
C ARG A 127 11.88 -9.53 48.82
N THR A 128 13.18 -9.79 48.66
CA THR A 128 13.92 -10.66 49.58
C THR A 128 14.03 -10.03 50.96
N GLU A 129 14.34 -8.73 51.05
CA GLU A 129 14.35 -7.98 52.31
C GLU A 129 12.99 -8.04 53.00
N LEU A 130 11.90 -7.80 52.26
CA LEU A 130 10.54 -7.86 52.80
C LEU A 130 10.19 -9.27 53.30
N GLN A 131 10.56 -10.32 52.58
CA GLN A 131 10.37 -11.71 53.02
C GLN A 131 11.18 -12.04 54.27
N MET A 132 12.42 -11.56 54.36
CA MET A 132 13.26 -11.74 55.56
C MET A 132 12.63 -11.06 56.78
N LEU A 133 12.21 -9.80 56.63
CA LEU A 133 11.56 -9.05 57.70
C LEU A 133 10.24 -9.68 58.14
N ASP A 134 9.39 -10.10 57.20
CA ASP A 134 8.15 -10.81 57.55
C ASP A 134 8.45 -12.12 58.26
N GLY A 135 9.43 -12.90 57.78
CA GLY A 135 9.89 -14.11 58.45
C GLY A 135 10.33 -13.87 59.90
N MET A 136 11.12 -12.84 60.16
CA MET A 136 11.51 -12.43 61.51
C MET A 136 10.28 -12.05 62.36
N LEU A 137 9.35 -11.28 61.81
CA LEU A 137 8.11 -10.90 62.50
C LEU A 137 7.22 -12.11 62.82
N GLN A 138 7.11 -13.09 61.93
CA GLN A 138 6.35 -14.32 62.17
C GLN A 138 6.96 -15.13 63.32
N ILE A 139 8.29 -15.22 63.42
CA ILE A 139 8.97 -15.88 64.55
C ILE A 139 8.59 -15.20 65.88
N HIS A 140 8.58 -13.87 65.92
CA HIS A 140 8.18 -13.11 67.11
C HIS A 140 6.69 -13.25 67.46
N LYS A 141 5.80 -13.34 66.45
CA LYS A 141 4.37 -13.61 66.65
C LYS A 141 4.14 -15.02 67.21
N CYS A 142 4.82 -16.03 66.68
CA CYS A 142 4.69 -17.42 67.14
C CYS A 142 5.25 -17.63 68.56
N SER A 143 6.31 -16.90 68.93
CA SER A 143 6.91 -17.01 70.29
C SER A 143 6.04 -16.39 71.40
N ASN A 144 5.11 -15.50 71.07
CA ASN A 144 4.22 -14.84 72.02
C ASN A 144 2.85 -15.51 72.20
N ILE A 145 2.58 -16.60 71.46
CA ILE A 145 1.36 -17.39 71.63
C ILE A 145 1.66 -18.48 72.66
N LYS A 146 1.30 -18.24 73.92
CA LYS A 146 1.16 -19.36 74.88
C LYS A 146 0.22 -20.39 74.25
N PRO A 147 0.53 -21.70 74.25
CA PRO A 147 -0.37 -22.69 73.70
C PRO A 147 -1.57 -22.80 74.63
N ASN A 148 -2.62 -22.04 74.35
CA ASN A 148 -3.93 -22.30 74.92
C ASN A 148 -5.00 -22.21 73.83
N SER A 149 -5.44 -23.40 73.44
CA SER A 149 -6.72 -23.77 72.82
C SER A 149 -7.25 -22.95 71.63
N ALA A 150 -7.31 -23.66 70.49
CA ALA A 150 -8.25 -23.46 69.37
C ALA A 150 -8.13 -22.16 68.57
N CYS A 151 -7.34 -22.17 67.50
CA CYS A 151 -7.47 -21.18 66.42
C CYS A 151 -7.63 -21.90 65.07
N ARG A 152 -8.79 -21.69 64.43
CA ARG A 152 -9.16 -22.22 63.11
C ARG A 152 -8.29 -21.58 62.03
N PRO A 153 -8.02 -22.26 60.89
CA PRO A 153 -7.24 -21.66 59.81
C PRO A 153 -8.05 -20.55 59.14
N ALA A 154 -7.53 -19.33 59.16
CA ALA A 154 -8.05 -18.22 58.39
C ALA A 154 -7.84 -18.50 56.89
N ARG A 155 -8.93 -18.49 56.14
CA ARG A 155 -8.97 -18.56 54.68
C ARG A 155 -8.11 -17.43 54.10
N SER A 156 -7.05 -17.78 53.37
CA SER A 156 -6.27 -16.82 52.60
C SER A 156 -7.10 -16.28 51.44
N LEU A 157 -7.55 -15.04 51.55
CA LEU A 157 -8.02 -14.27 50.41
C LEU A 157 -6.78 -13.76 49.68
N LEU A 158 -6.39 -14.44 48.60
CA LEU A 158 -5.52 -13.86 47.60
C LEU A 158 -6.29 -12.72 46.91
N PRO A 159 -5.75 -11.49 46.80
CA PRO A 159 -6.33 -10.50 45.92
C PRO A 159 -6.03 -10.91 44.47
N THR A 160 -7.07 -11.40 43.81
CA THR A 160 -7.11 -11.53 42.35
C THR A 160 -7.07 -10.16 41.70
N GLY A 161 -6.13 -10.00 40.76
CA GLY A 161 -6.32 -9.12 39.62
C GLY A 161 -5.64 -7.77 39.72
N ASN A 162 -4.67 -7.55 38.83
CA ASN A 162 -4.90 -6.65 37.71
C ASN A 162 -4.11 -7.15 36.50
N LYS A 163 -4.83 -7.79 35.56
CA LYS A 163 -4.36 -7.98 34.20
C LYS A 163 -4.45 -6.62 33.51
N LEU A 164 -3.31 -6.00 33.21
CA LEU A 164 -3.25 -4.96 32.18
C LEU A 164 -3.47 -5.63 30.82
N VAL A 165 -4.67 -5.44 30.28
CA VAL A 165 -4.96 -5.67 28.87
C VAL A 165 -4.41 -4.46 28.13
N ILE A 166 -3.36 -4.65 27.35
CA ILE A 166 -2.89 -3.69 26.37
C ILE A 166 -3.65 -4.01 25.08
N VAL A 167 -4.45 -3.06 24.61
CA VAL A 167 -5.09 -3.04 23.28
C VAL A 167 -4.12 -2.44 22.28
#